data_AF-A0A0S8CRT5-F1
#
_entry.id   AF-A0A0S8CRT5-F1
#
_cell.length_a   1.000
_cell.length_b   1.000
_cell.length_c   1.000
_cell.angle_alpha   90.00
_cell.angle_beta   90.00
_cell.angle_gamma   90.00
#
_symmetry.space_group_name_H-M   'P 1'
#
loop_
_entity.id
_entity.type
_entity.pdbx_description
1 polymer ?
#
loop_
_entity_poly.entity_id
_entity_poly.type
_entity_poly.pdbx_seq_one_letter_code
_entity_poly.pdbx_strand_id
1 'polypeptide(L)'
;MSDLHDPRVLFAAERTLLAWNRTSVSLMAFGFVVERFGLFLNVLGKKGIILLEREISFYIGLTFIVLSILLSFFSIMQHRNVVTSLQPAEIPKGYNLWGAAIVNGIVGILGIVIVCYIYYGFRG
;
A
#
# COMPACT_ATOMS: atom_id res chain seq x y z
N MET A 1 -31.48 -16.18 15.57
CA MET A 1 -31.17 -16.75 14.25
C MET A 1 -30.18 -15.80 13.60
N SER A 2 -28.95 -16.25 13.38
CA SER A 2 -27.85 -15.41 12.90
C SER A 2 -28.05 -15.09 11.42
N ASP A 3 -28.23 -13.81 11.12
CA ASP A 3 -28.29 -13.20 9.78
C ASP A 3 -26.94 -13.31 9.04
N LEU A 4 -26.48 -14.54 8.79
CA LEU A 4 -25.30 -14.79 7.95
C LEU A 4 -25.63 -14.51 6.46
N HIS A 5 -26.90 -14.57 6.08
CA HIS A 5 -27.36 -14.47 4.69
C HIS A 5 -27.63 -13.05 4.16
N ASP A 6 -26.97 -12.02 4.69
CA ASP A 6 -27.15 -10.65 4.20
C ASP A 6 -26.02 -10.25 3.23
N PRO A 7 -26.30 -10.02 1.92
CA PRO A 7 -25.29 -9.58 0.95
C PRO A 7 -24.58 -8.27 1.33
N ARG A 8 -25.10 -7.52 2.32
CA ARG A 8 -24.44 -6.35 2.91
C ARG A 8 -23.08 -6.65 3.55
N VAL A 9 -22.83 -7.88 4.00
CA VAL A 9 -21.55 -8.25 4.63
C VAL A 9 -20.41 -8.20 3.61
N LEU A 10 -20.66 -8.65 2.38
CA LEU A 10 -19.71 -8.54 1.27
C LEU A 10 -19.41 -7.08 0.92
N PHE A 11 -20.44 -6.24 0.81
CA PHE A 11 -20.26 -4.81 0.54
C PHE A 11 -19.57 -4.06 1.70
N ALA A 12 -19.73 -4.50 2.94
CA ALA A 12 -19.00 -3.97 4.08
C ALA A 12 -17.51 -4.35 4.02
N ALA A 13 -17.20 -5.61 3.70
CA ALA A 13 -15.83 -6.08 3.52
C ALA A 13 -15.11 -5.38 2.36
N GLU A 14 -15.80 -5.12 1.26
CA GLU A 14 -15.21 -4.40 0.13
C GLU A 14 -14.89 -2.93 0.48
N ARG A 15 -15.77 -2.27 1.25
CA ARG A 15 -15.50 -0.90 1.72
C ARG A 15 -14.29 -0.84 2.64
N THR A 16 -14.10 -1.81 3.53
CA THR A 16 -12.90 -1.84 4.37
C THR A 16 -11.65 -2.09 3.53
N LEU A 17 -11.73 -2.96 2.53
CA LEU A 17 -10.64 -3.21 1.60
C LEU A 17 -10.24 -1.97 0.78
N LEU A 18 -11.22 -1.23 0.25
CA LEU A 18 -10.97 0.03 -0.45
C LEU A 18 -10.39 1.10 0.49
N ALA A 19 -10.81 1.12 1.76
CA ALA A 19 -10.21 2.00 2.76
C ALA A 19 -8.74 1.65 3.01
N TRP A 20 -8.40 0.36 3.12
CA TRP A 20 -7.01 -0.13 3.24
C TRP A 20 -6.16 0.19 2.00
N ASN A 21 -6.74 0.12 0.80
CA ASN A 21 -6.05 0.51 -0.41
C ASN A 21 -5.67 2.00 -0.37
N ARG A 22 -6.63 2.87 -0.02
CA ARG A 22 -6.40 4.30 0.09
C ARG A 22 -5.32 4.64 1.12
N THR A 23 -5.31 3.99 2.29
CA THR A 23 -4.27 4.22 3.30
C THR A 23 -2.90 3.76 2.81
N SER A 24 -2.81 2.62 2.14
CA SER A 24 -1.58 2.13 1.51
C SER A 24 -1.05 3.13 0.47
N VAL A 25 -1.88 3.60 -0.46
CA VAL A 25 -1.47 4.59 -1.48
C VAL A 25 -1.00 5.90 -0.85
N SER A 26 -1.69 6.39 0.19
CA SER A 26 -1.27 7.60 0.91
C SER A 26 0.09 7.44 1.59
N LEU A 27 0.34 6.31 2.24
CA LEU A 27 1.64 5.99 2.85
C LEU A 27 2.75 5.91 1.79
N MET A 28 2.46 5.31 0.64
CA MET A 28 3.39 5.17 -0.46
C MET A 28 3.78 6.54 -1.05
N ALA A 29 2.79 7.41 -1.29
CA ALA A 29 3.03 8.77 -1.77
C ALA A 29 3.82 9.61 -0.75
N PHE A 30 3.48 9.49 0.54
CA PHE A 30 4.20 10.18 1.60
C PHE A 30 5.67 9.72 1.69
N GLY A 31 5.92 8.41 1.65
CA GLY A 31 7.27 7.86 1.67
C GLY A 31 8.12 8.32 0.49
N PHE A 32 7.53 8.42 -0.71
CA PHE A 32 8.20 8.97 -1.89
C PHE A 32 8.58 10.45 -1.72
N VAL A 33 7.68 11.27 -1.17
CA VAL A 33 7.96 12.69 -0.90
C VAL A 33 9.09 12.85 0.12
N VAL A 34 9.06 12.07 1.20
CA VAL A 34 10.10 12.13 2.25
C VAL A 34 11.47 11.72 1.72
N GLU A 35 11.55 10.70 0.86
CA GLU A 35 12.82 10.33 0.20
C GLU A 35 13.36 11.49 -0.65
N ARG A 36 12.50 12.13 -1.44
CA ARG A 36 12.90 13.23 -2.33
C ARG A 36 13.28 14.51 -1.60
N PHE A 37 12.81 14.71 -0.36
CA PHE A 37 13.19 15.87 0.46
C PHE A 37 14.71 15.92 0.71
N GLY A 38 15.37 14.77 0.93
CA GLY A 38 16.82 14.72 1.14
C GLY A 38 17.61 15.18 -0.09
N LEU A 39 17.14 14.83 -1.29
CA LEU A 39 17.73 15.30 -2.55
C LEU A 39 17.48 16.80 -2.78
N PHE A 40 16.28 17.29 -2.46
CA PHE A 40 15.95 18.71 -2.55
C PHE A 40 16.90 19.56 -1.68
N LEU A 41 17.15 19.14 -0.44
CA LEU A 41 18.09 19.84 0.45
C LEU A 41 19.53 19.83 -0.06
N ASN A 42 19.95 18.76 -0.75
CA ASN A 42 21.27 18.66 -1.37
C ASN A 42 21.48 19.71 -2.47
N VAL A 43 20.50 19.89 -3.35
CA VAL A 43 20.52 20.91 -4.41
C VAL A 43 20.59 22.33 -3.84
N LEU A 44 20.04 22.56 -2.65
CA LEU A 44 20.09 23.84 -1.95
C LEU A 44 21.46 24.15 -1.29
N GLY A 45 22.44 23.24 -1.35
CA GLY A 45 23.85 23.59 -1.18
C GLY A 45 24.46 23.57 0.23
N LYS A 46 23.80 23.06 1.28
CA LYS A 46 24.41 22.97 2.64
C LYS A 46 25.35 21.76 2.83
N LYS A 47 26.42 21.66 2.03
CA LYS A 47 27.29 20.47 1.86
C LYS A 47 27.84 19.75 3.13
N GLY A 48 27.86 20.34 4.32
CA GLY A 48 28.57 19.79 5.50
C GLY A 48 27.75 18.91 6.47
N ILE A 49 26.43 19.15 6.60
CA ILE A 49 25.53 18.40 7.52
C ILE A 49 24.58 17.48 6.72
N ILE A 50 24.54 17.64 5.39
CA ILE A 50 23.53 17.05 4.50
C ILE A 50 23.69 15.54 4.25
N LEU A 51 24.89 14.95 4.34
CA LEU A 51 25.02 13.51 4.05
C LEU A 51 24.16 12.67 5.00
N LEU A 52 24.18 13.01 6.29
CA LEU A 52 23.39 12.32 7.30
C LEU A 52 21.88 12.57 7.10
N GLU A 53 21.47 13.80 6.77
CA GLU A 53 20.06 14.08 6.48
C GLU A 53 19.56 13.36 5.21
N ARG A 54 20.39 13.23 4.17
CA ARG A 54 20.05 12.46 2.96
C ARG A 54 19.82 10.98 3.30
N GLU A 55 20.72 10.38 4.09
CA GLU A 55 20.57 8.99 4.51
C GLU A 55 19.33 8.80 5.40
N ILE A 56 19.09 9.70 6.35
CA ILE A 56 17.91 9.65 7.22
C ILE A 56 16.62 9.78 6.40
N SER A 57 16.50 10.78 5.51
CA SER A 57 15.35 10.95 4.63
C SER A 57 15.11 9.72 3.74
N PHE A 58 16.19 9.10 3.24
CA PHE A 58 16.10 7.87 2.46
C PHE A 58 15.54 6.71 3.28
N TYR A 59 16.07 6.43 4.48
CA TYR A 59 15.59 5.34 5.32
C TYR A 59 14.16 5.55 5.80
N ILE A 60 13.78 6.79 6.12
CA ILE A 60 12.40 7.12 6.50
C ILE A 60 11.46 6.92 5.30
N GLY A 61 11.78 7.47 4.13
CA GLY A 61 10.97 7.30 2.93
C GLY A 61 10.80 5.82 2.55
N LEU A 62 11.90 5.06 2.62
CA LEU A 62 11.91 3.62 2.37
C LEU A 62 11.02 2.84 3.34
N THR A 63 11.09 3.14 4.64
CA THR A 63 10.24 2.47 5.65
C THR A 63 8.77 2.76 5.43
N PHE A 64 8.39 3.99 5.06
CA PHE A 64 7.00 4.33 4.70
C PHE A 64 6.51 3.55 3.46
N ILE A 65 7.35 3.42 2.43
CA ILE A 65 6.99 2.65 1.23
C ILE A 65 6.89 1.16 1.56
N VAL A 66 7.83 0.59 2.30
CA VAL A 66 7.76 -0.82 2.74
C VAL A 66 6.50 -1.05 3.58
N LEU A 67 6.16 -0.14 4.49
CA LEU A 67 4.93 -0.21 5.29
C LEU A 67 3.68 -0.21 4.39
N SER A 68 3.65 0.61 3.34
CA SER A 68 2.54 0.64 2.39
C SER A 68 2.36 -0.69 1.63
N ILE A 69 3.47 -1.31 1.22
CA ILE A 69 3.49 -2.63 0.57
C ILE A 69 2.92 -3.67 1.53
N LEU A 70 3.39 -3.69 2.79
CA LEU A 70 2.88 -4.60 3.82
C LEU A 70 1.37 -4.41 4.05
N LEU A 71 0.89 -3.16 4.12
CA LEU A 71 -0.55 -2.88 4.24
C LEU A 71 -1.35 -3.39 3.04
N SER A 72 -0.81 -3.27 1.83
CA SER A 72 -1.46 -3.77 0.61
C SER A 72 -1.59 -5.30 0.64
N PHE A 73 -0.52 -6.01 1.02
CA PHE A 73 -0.57 -7.46 1.21
C PHE A 73 -1.51 -7.87 2.35
N PHE A 74 -1.51 -7.13 3.47
CA PHE A 74 -2.42 -7.38 4.59
C PHE A 74 -3.89 -7.22 4.16
N SER A 75 -4.19 -6.21 3.34
CA SER A 75 -5.52 -6.01 2.76
C SER A 75 -5.97 -7.20 1.91
N ILE A 76 -5.08 -7.78 1.11
CA ILE A 76 -5.36 -8.98 0.30
C ILE A 76 -5.60 -10.20 1.18
N MET A 77 -4.78 -10.40 2.23
CA MET A 77 -4.97 -11.49 3.20
C MET A 77 -6.30 -11.37 3.94
N GLN A 78 -6.63 -10.18 4.42
CA GLN A 78 -7.90 -9.91 5.10
C GLN A 78 -9.09 -10.20 4.17
N HIS A 79 -9.02 -9.78 2.89
CA HIS A 79 -10.04 -10.09 1.88
C HIS A 79 -10.22 -11.59 1.70
N ARG A 80 -9.11 -12.32 1.56
CA ARG A 80 -9.16 -13.78 1.38
C ARG A 80 -9.75 -14.48 2.60
N ASN A 81 -9.37 -14.06 3.81
CA ASN A 81 -9.93 -14.63 5.04
C ASN A 81 -11.43 -14.39 5.14
N VAL A 82 -11.88 -13.16 4.82
CA VAL A 82 -13.31 -12.84 4.82
C VAL A 82 -14.04 -13.68 3.78
N VAL A 83 -13.57 -13.71 2.52
CA VAL A 83 -14.17 -14.50 1.43
C VAL A 83 -14.16 -16.01 1.71
N THR A 84 -13.15 -16.54 2.38
CA THR A 84 -13.07 -17.97 2.74
C THR A 84 -14.01 -18.32 3.90
N SER A 85 -14.35 -17.35 4.75
CA SER A 85 -15.33 -17.53 5.84
C SER A 85 -16.79 -17.43 5.39
N LEU A 86 -17.04 -16.93 4.17
CA LEU A 86 -18.38 -16.76 3.59
C LEU A 86 -18.84 -18.05 2.89
N GLN A 87 -20.07 -18.50 3.15
CA GLN A 87 -20.63 -19.69 2.52
C GLN A 87 -21.00 -19.41 1.04
N PRO A 88 -20.91 -20.41 0.12
CA PRO A 88 -21.14 -20.24 -1.32
C PRO A 88 -22.52 -19.71 -1.74
N ALA A 89 -23.47 -19.62 -0.81
CA ALA A 89 -24.84 -19.15 -1.03
C ALA A 89 -24.99 -17.61 -0.96
N GLU A 90 -24.00 -16.89 -0.44
CA GLU A 90 -24.06 -15.44 -0.21
C GLU A 90 -23.41 -14.59 -1.33
N ILE A 91 -22.77 -15.24 -2.31
CA ILE A 91 -22.09 -14.56 -3.42
C ILE A 91 -23.10 -14.28 -4.55
N PRO A 92 -23.43 -13.02 -4.86
CA PRO A 92 -24.31 -12.69 -5.97
C PRO A 92 -23.69 -13.21 -7.29
N LYS A 93 -24.47 -13.98 -8.06
CA LYS A 93 -24.02 -14.53 -9.36
C LYS A 93 -23.56 -13.39 -10.28
N GLY A 94 -22.26 -13.31 -10.55
CA GLY A 94 -21.65 -12.35 -11.46
C GLY A 94 -20.79 -11.24 -10.82
N TYR A 95 -20.65 -11.20 -9.48
CA TYR A 95 -19.82 -10.17 -8.82
C TYR A 95 -18.32 -10.49 -8.90
N ASN A 96 -17.54 -9.54 -9.42
CA ASN A 96 -16.13 -9.76 -9.69
C ASN A 96 -15.27 -9.44 -8.45
N LEU A 97 -15.30 -10.35 -7.46
CA LEU A 97 -14.54 -10.27 -6.19
C LEU A 97 -13.01 -10.05 -6.38
N TRP A 98 -12.50 -10.33 -7.57
CA TRP A 98 -11.11 -10.18 -7.95
C TRP A 98 -10.70 -8.73 -8.22
N GLY A 99 -11.63 -7.82 -8.55
CA GLY A 99 -11.31 -6.44 -8.90
C GLY A 99 -10.54 -5.72 -7.79
N ALA A 100 -11.04 -5.80 -6.56
CA ALA A 100 -10.43 -5.15 -5.41
C ALA A 100 -9.05 -5.75 -5.02
N ALA A 101 -8.88 -7.07 -5.23
CA ALA A 101 -7.61 -7.76 -5.04
C ALA A 101 -6.59 -7.40 -6.13
N ILE A 102 -7.03 -7.29 -7.40
CA ILE A 102 -6.19 -6.87 -8.53
C ILE A 102 -5.69 -5.45 -8.31
N VAL A 103 -6.56 -4.51 -7.90
CA VAL A 103 -6.16 -3.12 -7.65
C VAL A 103 -5.13 -3.04 -6.52
N ASN A 104 -5.31 -3.78 -5.41
CA ASN A 104 -4.28 -3.86 -4.37
C ASN A 104 -2.99 -4.50 -4.89
N GLY A 105 -3.08 -5.58 -5.67
CA GLY A 105 -1.91 -6.21 -6.29
C GLY A 105 -1.12 -5.23 -7.16
N ILE A 106 -1.80 -4.43 -7.98
CA ILE A 106 -1.17 -3.38 -8.80
C ILE A 106 -0.48 -2.34 -7.92
N VAL A 107 -1.12 -1.86 -6.85
CA VAL A 107 -0.52 -0.91 -5.89
C VAL A 107 0.73 -1.51 -5.24
N GLY A 108 0.69 -2.78 -4.81
CA GLY A 108 1.84 -3.48 -4.26
C GLY A 108 3.00 -3.60 -5.26
N ILE A 109 2.71 -3.95 -6.52
CA ILE A 109 3.71 -4.01 -7.60
C ILE A 109 4.33 -2.63 -7.85
N LEU A 110 3.50 -1.57 -7.93
CA LEU A 110 4.00 -0.20 -8.05
C LEU A 110 4.90 0.17 -6.86
N GLY A 111 4.54 -0.25 -5.65
CA GLY A 111 5.37 -0.10 -4.44
C GLY A 111 6.76 -0.69 -4.63
N ILE A 112 6.84 -1.94 -5.08
CA ILE A 112 8.11 -2.63 -5.35
C ILE A 112 8.91 -1.89 -6.43
N VAL A 113 8.27 -1.46 -7.51
CA VAL A 113 8.93 -0.69 -8.59
C VAL A 113 9.52 0.61 -8.05
N ILE A 114 8.79 1.35 -7.21
CA ILE A 114 9.31 2.58 -6.59
C ILE A 114 10.50 2.27 -5.67
N VAL A 115 10.43 1.22 -4.84
CA VAL A 115 11.57 0.81 -4.00
C VAL A 115 12.79 0.50 -4.85
N CYS A 116 12.64 -0.29 -5.91
CA CYS A 116 13.74 -0.59 -6.83
C CYS A 116 14.30 0.69 -7.46
N TYR A 117 13.44 1.60 -7.94
CA TYR A 117 13.86 2.86 -8.55
C TYR A 117 14.65 3.74 -7.57
N ILE A 118 14.15 3.90 -6.34
CA ILE A 118 14.81 4.65 -5.27
C ILE A 118 16.16 4.03 -4.90
N TYR A 119 16.22 2.69 -4.80
CA TYR A 119 17.44 1.97 -4.49
C TYR A 119 18.52 2.16 -5.58
N TYR A 120 18.14 2.08 -6.86
CA TYR A 120 19.06 2.38 -7.96
C TYR A 120 19.51 3.84 -7.97
N GLY A 121 18.60 4.78 -7.70
CA GLY A 121 18.90 6.22 -7.63
C GLY A 121 19.78 6.63 -6.45
N PHE A 122 19.79 5.86 -5.36
CA PHE A 122 20.69 6.12 -4.23
C PHE A 122 22.14 5.68 -4.52
N ARG A 123 22.32 4.65 -5.36
CA ARG A 123 23.62 4.03 -5.67
C ARG A 123 24.38 4.72 -6.81
N GLY A 124 23.70 5.48 -7.67
CA GLY A 124 24.29 6.31 -8.73
C GLY A 124 24.60 7.72 -8.28
#